data_AF-A0A952BWM4-F1
#
_entry.id   AF-A0A952BWM4-F1
#
_cell.length_a   1.000
_cell.length_b   1.000
_cell.length_c   1.000
_cell.angle_alpha   90.00
_cell.angle_beta   90.00
_cell.angle_gamma   90.00
#
_symmetry.space_group_name_H-M   'P 1'
#
loop_
_entity.id
_entity.type
_entity.pdbx_description
1 polymer ?
#
loop_
_entity_poly.entity_id
_entity_poly.type
_entity_poly.pdbx_seq_one_letter_code
_entity_poly.pdbx_strand_id
1 'polypeptide(L)'
;MPVVVSASEAVLSIQPGKRIFLGSGSSVPLPLVKALYEHGSHFRDNQVFNIFTLGKADYVCEELKDNLRSTNFFIGENVRKSVQEGIADYIPIFLSEIPGLIRSPSFDLDTALISVTPPDKHGMCSLGVSVDIVRASVDSAKRIIAVINPQMPRTFGQSFVPYSRLDMVVHADYPIPELDPGAIDEVNSRIGENIAELIEDGSVLQMGIGAIPDAVLKSISHKRNLGVHTEMFSDGLIPLIESGVITNQTKKILKGRTMTSFVRGSKRLYDFVHENPLVEFYPSDYANDPFIISQNDKVVAINSALQVDLTGQICADSIGKKFYSGIGGQVDFMRGAARSKGGKPIIALPATAKDGTISRIVPELFSGAGVVTSRGDAHYIVTEFGVAYLHGKSIRERAVELISIAHPDFRKELLDFVKQTKYVYFNQQVLNPEFSYPKQMESQITVQDKTLRVRPLKPADERLLQDFFYSHNLHTIQNRYLGSIKSMPQEKAQNMVNLDYKNTMALAVFDPGDFSAKIIGVARYHAHKGEDICEMSVVVAENYRKQGLARELVKRLTEYARSMGYKKVRSFAASENIGIRRLLQSVCPDDSAFSITPSADGCEILIDFSGGNQ
;
A
#
# COMPACT_ATOMS: atom_id res chain seq x y z
N MET A 1 17.98 -25.37 -35.99
CA MET A 1 17.98 -26.12 -34.72
C MET A 1 19.15 -25.59 -33.91
N PRO A 2 18.98 -25.27 -32.61
CA PRO A 2 20.07 -24.79 -31.77
C PRO A 2 21.18 -25.84 -31.63
N VAL A 3 22.41 -25.38 -31.33
CA VAL A 3 23.55 -26.26 -31.03
C VAL A 3 23.49 -26.65 -29.55
N VAL A 4 23.56 -27.95 -29.26
CA VAL A 4 23.64 -28.46 -27.88
C VAL A 4 25.09 -28.39 -27.40
N VAL A 5 25.33 -27.76 -26.25
CA VAL A 5 26.68 -27.58 -25.69
C VAL A 5 26.67 -27.72 -24.16
N SER A 6 27.85 -27.80 -23.55
CA SER A 6 28.04 -27.59 -22.12
C SER A 6 27.90 -26.09 -21.74
N ALA A 7 27.66 -25.82 -20.46
CA ALA A 7 27.63 -24.44 -19.94
C ALA A 7 28.96 -23.70 -20.17
N SER A 8 30.09 -24.39 -20.01
CA SER A 8 31.43 -23.83 -20.26
C SER A 8 31.61 -23.43 -21.72
N GLU A 9 31.29 -24.32 -22.67
CA GLU A 9 31.39 -24.02 -24.11
C GLU A 9 30.46 -22.86 -24.50
N ALA A 10 29.25 -22.81 -23.94
CA ALA A 10 28.32 -21.71 -24.18
C ALA A 10 28.91 -20.36 -23.76
N VAL A 11 29.42 -20.28 -22.52
CA VAL A 11 29.99 -19.04 -21.95
C VAL A 11 31.27 -18.62 -22.69
N LEU A 12 32.16 -19.56 -23.01
CA LEU A 12 33.40 -19.29 -23.75
C LEU A 12 33.15 -18.84 -25.21
N SER A 13 31.97 -19.09 -25.76
CA SER A 13 31.59 -18.59 -27.09
C SER A 13 31.30 -17.07 -27.12
N ILE A 14 31.11 -16.45 -25.94
CA ILE A 14 30.83 -15.02 -25.83
C ILE A 14 32.13 -14.24 -26.02
N GLN A 15 32.08 -13.21 -26.86
CA GLN A 15 33.27 -12.43 -27.20
C GLN A 15 33.55 -11.36 -26.12
N PRO A 16 34.80 -10.90 -25.98
CA PRO A 16 35.14 -9.74 -25.18
C PRO A 16 34.36 -8.47 -25.54
N GLY A 17 34.14 -7.58 -24.58
CA GLY A 17 33.52 -6.26 -24.76
C GLY A 17 32.02 -6.28 -25.08
N LYS A 18 31.34 -7.41 -24.84
CA LYS A 18 29.93 -7.61 -25.17
C LYS A 18 29.01 -7.37 -23.98
N ARG A 19 27.79 -6.92 -24.30
CA ARG A 19 26.67 -6.81 -23.36
C ARG A 19 25.91 -8.12 -23.30
N ILE A 20 25.80 -8.65 -22.09
CA ILE A 20 25.18 -9.93 -21.78
C ILE A 20 23.96 -9.63 -20.91
N PHE A 21 22.82 -10.22 -21.21
CA PHE A 21 21.66 -10.19 -20.32
C PHE A 21 21.56 -11.51 -19.57
N LEU A 22 21.22 -11.45 -18.29
CA LEU A 22 20.97 -12.61 -17.44
C LEU A 22 19.49 -12.68 -17.05
N GLY A 23 18.89 -13.87 -17.23
CA GLY A 23 17.50 -14.17 -16.84
C GLY A 23 17.18 -13.76 -15.40
N SER A 24 15.97 -13.25 -15.19
CA SER A 24 15.56 -12.56 -13.97
C SER A 24 14.92 -13.47 -12.92
N GLY A 25 14.92 -13.01 -11.67
CA GLY A 25 14.21 -13.61 -10.55
C GLY A 25 14.55 -15.08 -10.35
N SER A 26 13.51 -15.90 -10.27
CA SER A 26 13.62 -17.36 -10.15
C SER A 26 13.97 -18.06 -11.48
N SER A 27 13.95 -17.35 -12.61
CA SER A 27 14.33 -17.89 -13.93
C SER A 27 15.83 -17.82 -14.23
N VAL A 28 16.64 -17.40 -13.25
CA VAL A 28 18.10 -17.31 -13.40
C VAL A 28 18.71 -18.64 -13.89
N PRO A 29 19.54 -18.61 -14.96
CA PRO A 29 20.17 -19.81 -15.50
C PRO A 29 21.40 -20.21 -14.67
N LEU A 30 21.17 -20.86 -13.53
CA LEU A 30 22.22 -21.22 -12.56
C LEU A 30 23.46 -21.91 -13.17
N PRO A 31 23.33 -22.88 -14.10
CA PRO A 31 24.51 -23.48 -14.74
C PRO A 31 25.36 -22.47 -15.52
N LEU A 32 24.73 -21.51 -16.20
CA LEU A 32 25.44 -20.46 -16.94
C LEU A 32 26.04 -19.40 -16.00
N VAL A 33 25.37 -19.07 -14.90
CA VAL A 33 25.93 -18.19 -13.85
C VAL A 33 27.19 -18.80 -13.24
N LYS A 34 27.15 -20.10 -12.94
CA LYS A 34 28.34 -20.83 -12.45
C LYS A 34 29.48 -20.79 -13.48
N ALA A 35 29.17 -21.05 -14.75
CA ALA A 35 30.18 -21.01 -15.81
C ALA A 35 30.73 -19.59 -16.05
N LEU A 36 29.93 -18.53 -15.90
CA LEU A 36 30.41 -17.13 -15.95
C LEU A 36 31.47 -16.86 -14.88
N TYR A 37 31.29 -17.39 -13.67
CA TYR A 37 32.29 -17.26 -12.60
C TYR A 37 33.54 -18.10 -12.88
N GLU A 38 33.37 -19.39 -13.20
CA GLU A 38 34.49 -20.32 -13.44
C GLU A 38 35.39 -19.88 -14.61
N HIS A 39 34.79 -19.26 -15.64
CA HIS A 39 35.50 -18.75 -16.82
C HIS A 39 35.55 -17.23 -16.86
N GLY A 40 35.42 -16.55 -15.71
CA GLY A 40 35.41 -15.09 -15.64
C GLY A 40 36.64 -14.44 -16.30
N SER A 41 37.79 -15.11 -16.22
CA SER A 41 39.06 -14.68 -16.83
C SER A 41 39.08 -14.71 -18.36
N HIS A 42 38.10 -15.31 -19.03
CA HIS A 42 37.92 -15.25 -20.48
C HIS A 42 37.44 -13.87 -20.95
N PHE A 43 36.67 -13.17 -20.12
CA PHE A 43 36.03 -11.91 -20.46
C PHE A 43 36.97 -10.71 -20.31
N ARG A 44 36.73 -9.64 -21.08
CA ARG A 44 37.40 -8.34 -20.96
C ARG A 44 36.38 -7.26 -21.25
N ASP A 45 36.16 -6.35 -20.31
CA ASP A 45 35.21 -5.24 -20.46
C ASP A 45 33.77 -5.67 -20.83
N ASN A 46 33.37 -6.89 -20.46
CA ASN A 46 32.02 -7.36 -20.69
C ASN A 46 31.07 -6.80 -19.63
N GLN A 47 29.84 -6.50 -20.04
CA GLN A 47 28.80 -6.00 -19.13
C GLN A 47 27.71 -7.03 -18.96
N VAL A 48 27.33 -7.34 -17.71
CA VAL A 48 26.24 -8.26 -17.39
C VAL A 48 25.05 -7.48 -16.85
N PHE A 49 24.04 -7.31 -17.69
CA PHE A 49 22.79 -6.64 -17.36
C PHE A 49 21.80 -7.61 -16.74
N ASN A 50 21.21 -7.20 -15.63
CA ASN A 50 20.14 -7.92 -14.98
C ASN A 50 19.23 -6.96 -14.21
N ILE A 51 18.04 -7.42 -13.86
CA ILE A 51 17.19 -6.74 -12.90
C ILE A 51 17.46 -7.34 -11.51
N PHE A 52 16.60 -8.20 -11.02
CA PHE A 52 16.78 -8.95 -9.78
C PHE A 52 17.13 -10.41 -10.12
N THR A 53 17.99 -11.06 -9.35
CA THR A 53 18.35 -12.49 -9.51
C THR A 53 18.31 -13.20 -8.16
N LEU A 54 17.95 -14.50 -8.18
CA LEU A 54 18.02 -15.35 -7.00
C LEU A 54 19.27 -16.22 -6.99
N GLY A 55 19.76 -16.53 -5.79
CA GLY A 55 20.99 -17.30 -5.60
C GLY A 55 22.25 -16.44 -5.64
N LYS A 56 23.39 -17.13 -5.67
CA LYS A 56 24.70 -16.48 -5.60
C LYS A 56 25.04 -15.78 -6.91
N ALA A 57 25.65 -14.60 -6.79
CA ALA A 57 26.19 -13.83 -7.90
C ALA A 57 27.73 -13.84 -7.82
N ASP A 58 28.33 -15.04 -7.74
CA ASP A 58 29.77 -15.20 -7.48
C ASP A 58 30.66 -14.52 -8.55
N TYR A 59 30.13 -14.32 -9.77
CA TYR A 59 30.80 -13.56 -10.83
C TYR A 59 30.91 -12.05 -10.55
N VAL A 60 30.23 -11.53 -9.52
CA VAL A 60 30.27 -10.11 -9.09
C VAL A 60 31.23 -9.95 -7.92
N CYS A 61 32.52 -10.12 -8.19
CA CYS A 61 33.58 -10.08 -7.21
C CYS A 61 34.74 -9.16 -7.64
N GLU A 62 35.61 -8.82 -6.69
CA GLU A 62 36.74 -7.91 -6.91
C GLU A 62 37.72 -8.45 -7.95
N GLU A 63 37.91 -9.78 -7.97
CA GLU A 63 38.84 -10.47 -8.88
C GLU A 63 38.40 -10.41 -10.35
N LEU A 64 37.10 -10.22 -10.61
CA LEU A 64 36.52 -10.21 -11.96
C LEU A 64 36.00 -8.83 -12.39
N LYS A 65 36.18 -7.77 -11.57
CA LYS A 65 35.56 -6.46 -11.81
C LYS A 65 35.95 -5.81 -13.16
N ASP A 66 37.16 -6.09 -13.64
CA ASP A 66 37.70 -5.58 -14.91
C ASP A 66 37.36 -6.51 -16.09
N ASN A 67 36.86 -7.72 -15.81
CA ASN A 67 36.46 -8.73 -16.79
C ASN A 67 34.96 -8.65 -17.07
N LEU A 68 34.16 -8.65 -16.00
CA LEU A 68 32.72 -8.73 -15.97
C LEU A 68 32.17 -7.64 -15.06
N ARG A 69 31.65 -6.57 -15.67
CA ARG A 69 30.97 -5.51 -14.95
C ARG A 69 29.49 -5.83 -14.82
N SER A 70 29.02 -6.11 -13.61
CA SER A 70 27.58 -6.27 -13.35
C SER A 70 26.88 -4.91 -13.33
N THR A 71 25.82 -4.78 -14.14
CA THR A 71 25.03 -3.56 -14.26
C THR A 71 23.56 -3.88 -14.00
N ASN A 72 23.01 -3.32 -12.94
CA ASN A 72 21.75 -3.77 -12.36
C ASN A 72 20.66 -2.72 -12.58
N PHE A 73 19.51 -3.12 -13.13
CA PHE A 73 18.30 -2.28 -13.16
C PHE A 73 17.53 -2.30 -11.84
N PHE A 74 17.81 -3.28 -10.98
CA PHE A 74 17.30 -3.39 -9.62
C PHE A 74 18.32 -4.12 -8.75
N ILE A 75 18.56 -3.70 -7.51
CA ILE A 75 19.61 -4.31 -6.71
C ILE A 75 19.05 -5.46 -5.86
N GLY A 76 19.55 -6.67 -6.09
CA GLY A 76 19.31 -7.83 -5.23
C GLY A 76 20.23 -7.87 -4.00
N GLU A 77 19.87 -8.62 -2.98
CA GLU A 77 20.70 -8.80 -1.78
C GLU A 77 22.11 -9.33 -2.11
N ASN A 78 22.18 -10.26 -3.07
CA ASN A 78 23.40 -10.89 -3.54
C ASN A 78 24.43 -9.93 -4.17
N VAL A 79 24.00 -8.77 -4.69
CA VAL A 79 24.88 -7.78 -5.34
C VAL A 79 24.90 -6.42 -4.64
N ARG A 80 24.07 -6.22 -3.61
CA ARG A 80 23.92 -4.94 -2.90
C ARG A 80 25.24 -4.40 -2.37
N LYS A 81 26.03 -5.25 -1.72
CA LYS A 81 27.35 -4.87 -1.19
C LYS A 81 28.28 -4.42 -2.31
N SER A 82 28.34 -5.18 -3.41
CA SER A 82 29.17 -4.87 -4.57
C SER A 82 28.80 -3.52 -5.20
N VAL A 83 27.51 -3.16 -5.29
CA VAL A 83 27.10 -1.83 -5.75
C VAL A 83 27.53 -0.73 -4.78
N GLN A 84 27.37 -0.95 -3.48
CA GLN A 84 27.77 0.03 -2.46
C GLN A 84 29.29 0.26 -2.38
N GLU A 85 30.08 -0.72 -2.82
CA GLU A 85 31.54 -0.68 -2.87
C GLU A 85 32.09 -0.25 -4.24
N GLY A 86 31.22 -0.01 -5.23
CA GLY A 86 31.61 0.41 -6.58
C GLY A 86 32.11 -0.72 -7.49
N ILE A 87 31.92 -1.98 -7.09
CA ILE A 87 32.26 -3.20 -7.86
C ILE A 87 31.17 -3.54 -8.90
N ALA A 88 29.95 -3.04 -8.71
CA ALA A 88 28.84 -3.16 -9.65
C ALA A 88 28.11 -1.82 -9.84
N ASP A 89 27.37 -1.71 -10.94
CA ASP A 89 26.62 -0.50 -11.29
C ASP A 89 25.11 -0.66 -11.04
N TYR A 90 24.44 0.47 -10.83
CA TYR A 90 22.99 0.58 -10.75
C TYR A 90 22.49 1.60 -11.78
N ILE A 91 21.52 1.20 -12.60
CA ILE A 91 20.81 2.08 -13.54
C ILE A 91 19.40 2.34 -13.00
N PRO A 92 19.10 3.57 -12.55
CA PRO A 92 17.75 3.93 -12.16
C PRO A 92 16.87 4.14 -13.40
N ILE A 93 15.89 3.26 -13.60
CA ILE A 93 14.91 3.32 -14.69
C ILE A 93 13.63 2.60 -14.25
N PHE A 94 12.47 3.06 -14.73
CA PHE A 94 11.20 2.40 -14.45
C PHE A 94 11.13 1.03 -15.13
N LEU A 95 10.50 0.06 -14.47
CA LEU A 95 10.43 -1.31 -14.99
C LEU A 95 9.68 -1.40 -16.33
N SER A 96 8.67 -0.56 -16.53
CA SER A 96 7.95 -0.40 -17.80
C SER A 96 8.83 0.09 -18.96
N GLU A 97 9.90 0.85 -18.67
CA GLU A 97 10.76 1.51 -19.68
C GLU A 97 11.97 0.65 -20.08
N ILE A 98 12.37 -0.33 -19.25
CA ILE A 98 13.52 -1.20 -19.53
C ILE A 98 13.36 -1.96 -20.85
N PRO A 99 12.20 -2.57 -21.19
CA PRO A 99 12.02 -3.20 -22.50
C PRO A 99 12.27 -2.26 -23.69
N GLY A 100 11.86 -0.99 -23.57
CA GLY A 100 12.12 0.03 -24.57
C GLY A 100 13.61 0.34 -24.73
N LEU A 101 14.34 0.44 -23.61
CA LEU A 101 15.79 0.57 -23.61
C LEU A 101 16.46 -0.64 -24.29
N ILE A 102 16.09 -1.87 -23.93
CA ILE A 102 16.71 -3.09 -24.48
C ILE A 102 16.50 -3.20 -25.99
N ARG A 103 15.31 -2.84 -26.49
CA ARG A 103 15.00 -2.83 -27.93
C ARG A 103 15.64 -1.68 -28.69
N SER A 104 16.14 -0.66 -28.00
CA SER A 104 16.82 0.46 -28.64
C SER A 104 18.09 -0.02 -29.35
N PRO A 105 18.36 0.42 -30.59
CA PRO A 105 19.62 0.14 -31.27
C PRO A 105 20.86 0.56 -30.47
N SER A 106 20.74 1.56 -29.58
CA SER A 106 21.85 2.04 -28.74
C SER A 106 22.22 1.08 -27.60
N PHE A 107 21.32 0.17 -27.22
CA PHE A 107 21.59 -0.80 -26.16
C PHE A 107 22.40 -2.00 -26.67
N ASP A 108 22.30 -2.34 -27.95
CA ASP A 108 23.13 -3.36 -28.63
C ASP A 108 23.38 -4.64 -27.81
N LEU A 109 22.30 -5.31 -27.38
CA LEU A 109 22.39 -6.54 -26.60
C LEU A 109 22.99 -7.69 -27.44
N ASP A 110 24.17 -8.18 -27.07
CA ASP A 110 24.85 -9.24 -27.82
C ASP A 110 24.26 -10.61 -27.52
N THR A 111 24.18 -10.97 -26.23
CA THR A 111 23.81 -12.31 -25.80
C THR A 111 22.80 -12.27 -24.66
N ALA A 112 21.70 -13.01 -24.77
CA ALA A 112 20.78 -13.27 -23.66
C ALA A 112 20.98 -14.70 -23.11
N LEU A 113 21.25 -14.80 -21.82
CA LEU A 113 21.36 -16.06 -21.07
C LEU A 113 20.07 -16.27 -20.29
N ILE A 114 19.29 -17.30 -20.64
CA ILE A 114 17.94 -17.53 -20.08
C ILE A 114 17.75 -18.99 -19.67
N SER A 115 16.73 -19.26 -18.86
CA SER A 115 16.20 -20.60 -18.64
C SER A 115 14.81 -20.74 -19.26
N VAL A 116 14.52 -21.88 -19.88
CA VAL A 116 13.23 -22.18 -20.50
C VAL A 116 12.83 -23.63 -20.27
N THR A 117 11.55 -23.92 -20.50
CA THR A 117 11.04 -25.30 -20.54
C THR A 117 11.58 -26.09 -21.74
N PRO A 118 11.55 -27.43 -21.72
CA PRO A 118 11.70 -28.23 -22.93
C PRO A 118 10.68 -27.82 -24.02
N PRO A 119 11.04 -27.92 -25.31
CA PRO A 119 10.09 -27.65 -26.38
C PRO A 119 8.90 -28.62 -26.30
N ASP A 120 7.69 -28.12 -26.50
CA ASP A 120 6.50 -28.96 -26.65
C ASP A 120 6.41 -29.59 -28.05
N LYS A 121 5.30 -30.31 -28.32
CA LYS A 121 5.03 -30.95 -29.61
C LYS A 121 4.97 -29.98 -30.80
N HIS A 122 4.85 -28.68 -30.57
CA HIS A 122 4.84 -27.64 -31.60
C HIS A 122 6.19 -26.93 -31.71
N GLY A 123 7.21 -27.37 -30.97
CA GLY A 123 8.53 -26.74 -30.95
C GLY A 123 8.57 -25.46 -30.13
N MET A 124 7.65 -25.27 -29.18
CA MET A 124 7.61 -24.07 -28.34
C MET A 124 8.17 -24.36 -26.95
N CYS A 125 9.14 -23.55 -26.53
CA CYS A 125 9.58 -23.42 -25.15
C CYS A 125 8.74 -22.33 -24.44
N SER A 126 8.80 -22.29 -23.12
CA SER A 126 8.24 -21.19 -22.29
C SER A 126 9.33 -20.60 -21.40
N LEU A 127 9.32 -19.27 -21.22
CA LEU A 127 10.15 -18.53 -20.27
C LEU A 127 9.80 -18.85 -18.80
N GLY A 128 8.64 -19.48 -18.57
CA GLY A 128 8.20 -19.94 -17.26
C GLY A 128 7.93 -18.81 -16.28
N VAL A 129 8.63 -18.83 -15.14
CA VAL A 129 8.30 -17.98 -13.98
C VAL A 129 8.60 -16.49 -14.17
N SER A 130 9.37 -16.11 -15.20
CA SER A 130 9.72 -14.71 -15.47
C SER A 130 9.58 -14.37 -16.96
N VAL A 131 8.66 -13.46 -17.29
CA VAL A 131 8.54 -12.90 -18.65
C VAL A 131 9.11 -11.49 -18.69
N ASP A 132 8.65 -10.63 -17.78
CA ASP A 132 9.20 -9.31 -17.46
C ASP A 132 10.03 -8.61 -18.56
N ILE A 133 11.28 -8.29 -18.29
CA ILE A 133 12.24 -7.76 -19.26
C ILE A 133 12.94 -8.87 -20.04
N VAL A 134 12.85 -10.13 -19.59
CA VAL A 134 13.42 -11.30 -20.28
C VAL A 134 12.85 -11.42 -21.70
N ARG A 135 11.56 -11.15 -21.90
CA ARG A 135 10.92 -11.11 -23.21
C ARG A 135 11.64 -10.17 -24.17
N ALA A 136 11.86 -8.92 -23.74
CA ALA A 136 12.54 -7.92 -24.56
C ALA A 136 13.99 -8.31 -24.86
N SER A 137 14.68 -8.94 -23.90
CA SER A 137 16.03 -9.48 -24.10
C SER A 137 16.06 -10.60 -25.14
N VAL A 138 15.09 -11.52 -25.12
CA VAL A 138 14.95 -12.58 -26.13
C VAL A 138 14.64 -12.02 -27.52
N ASP A 139 13.80 -10.98 -27.58
CA ASP A 139 13.46 -10.34 -28.85
C ASP A 139 14.65 -9.60 -29.47
N SER A 140 15.49 -8.99 -28.63
CA SER A 140 16.52 -8.03 -29.09
C SER A 140 17.93 -8.62 -29.18
N ALA A 141 18.24 -9.68 -28.42
CA ALA A 141 19.58 -10.23 -28.39
C ALA A 141 19.99 -10.83 -29.75
N LYS A 142 21.23 -10.56 -30.17
CA LYS A 142 21.82 -11.16 -31.38
C LYS A 142 21.96 -12.67 -31.24
N ARG A 143 22.24 -13.15 -30.02
CA ARG A 143 22.34 -14.56 -29.67
C ARG A 143 21.54 -14.88 -28.41
N ILE A 144 20.90 -16.05 -28.39
CA ILE A 144 20.21 -16.59 -27.22
C ILE A 144 20.84 -17.93 -26.85
N ILE A 145 21.37 -17.98 -25.63
CA ILE A 145 21.86 -19.20 -25.00
C ILE A 145 20.86 -19.57 -23.90
N ALA A 146 20.21 -20.72 -24.06
CA ALA A 146 19.15 -21.14 -23.14
C ALA A 146 19.53 -22.40 -22.36
N VAL A 147 19.25 -22.39 -21.05
CA VAL A 147 19.19 -23.61 -20.25
C VAL A 147 17.81 -24.23 -20.43
N ILE A 148 17.76 -25.46 -20.94
CA ILE A 148 16.54 -26.26 -21.00
C ILE A 148 16.38 -26.97 -19.66
N ASN A 149 15.45 -26.50 -18.83
CA ASN A 149 15.16 -27.06 -17.51
C ASN A 149 13.76 -27.70 -17.47
N PRO A 150 13.65 -29.03 -17.33
CA PRO A 150 12.35 -29.72 -17.24
C PRO A 150 11.52 -29.33 -16.02
N GLN A 151 12.12 -28.77 -14.96
CA GLN A 151 11.39 -28.29 -13.79
C GLN A 151 10.79 -26.89 -13.96
N MET A 152 11.16 -26.14 -15.01
CA MET A 152 10.57 -24.83 -15.30
C MET A 152 9.08 -25.00 -15.65
N PRO A 153 8.14 -24.24 -15.04
CA PRO A 153 6.74 -24.35 -15.41
C PRO A 153 6.49 -23.78 -16.80
N ARG A 154 5.56 -24.39 -17.54
CA ARG A 154 5.07 -23.82 -18.79
C ARG A 154 3.94 -22.86 -18.46
N THR A 155 4.26 -21.57 -18.33
CA THR A 155 3.27 -20.52 -18.06
C THR A 155 2.62 -20.05 -19.36
N PHE A 156 1.39 -19.55 -19.31
CA PHE A 156 0.69 -18.96 -20.46
C PHE A 156 0.88 -17.44 -20.56
N GLY A 157 0.33 -16.83 -21.61
CA GLY A 157 0.51 -15.42 -21.96
C GLY A 157 1.61 -15.24 -23.01
N GLN A 158 2.40 -14.18 -22.90
CA GLN A 158 3.53 -13.86 -23.80
C GLN A 158 4.85 -14.51 -23.36
N SER A 159 4.76 -15.72 -22.81
CA SER A 159 5.88 -16.50 -22.28
C SER A 159 6.54 -17.41 -23.31
N PHE A 160 5.91 -17.65 -24.46
CA PHE A 160 6.38 -18.65 -25.42
C PHE A 160 7.55 -18.17 -26.29
N VAL A 161 8.51 -19.07 -26.52
CA VAL A 161 9.69 -18.84 -27.38
C VAL A 161 9.84 -20.05 -28.31
N PRO A 162 9.90 -19.86 -29.65
CA PRO A 162 10.18 -20.95 -30.57
C PRO A 162 11.56 -21.55 -30.29
N TYR A 163 11.66 -22.87 -30.21
CA TYR A 163 12.96 -23.56 -30.02
C TYR A 163 13.95 -23.24 -31.14
N SER A 164 13.45 -22.98 -32.35
CA SER A 164 14.25 -22.56 -33.50
C SER A 164 14.86 -21.16 -33.38
N ARG A 165 14.39 -20.33 -32.43
CA ARG A 165 14.95 -18.99 -32.16
C ARG A 165 16.19 -19.04 -31.28
N LEU A 166 16.42 -20.15 -30.58
CA LEU A 166 17.57 -20.37 -29.72
C LEU A 166 18.81 -20.68 -30.58
N ASP A 167 19.96 -20.15 -30.20
CA ASP A 167 21.23 -20.38 -30.91
C ASP A 167 22.00 -21.55 -30.29
N MET A 168 22.07 -21.58 -28.96
CA MET A 168 22.75 -22.63 -28.19
C MET A 168 21.89 -23.07 -27.02
N VAL A 169 21.95 -24.36 -26.67
CA VAL A 169 21.19 -24.92 -25.55
C VAL A 169 22.07 -25.76 -24.63
N VAL A 170 21.80 -25.63 -23.33
CA VAL A 170 22.41 -26.42 -22.26
C VAL A 170 21.28 -27.18 -21.55
N HIS A 171 21.37 -28.49 -21.44
CA HIS A 171 20.38 -29.26 -20.67
C HIS A 171 20.81 -29.31 -19.21
N ALA A 172 19.92 -28.91 -18.29
CA ALA A 172 20.16 -29.01 -16.87
C ALA A 172 18.84 -29.20 -16.12
N ASP A 173 18.81 -30.18 -15.22
CA ASP A 173 17.66 -30.47 -14.37
C ASP A 173 17.97 -29.99 -12.95
N TYR A 174 17.31 -28.91 -12.53
CA TYR A 174 17.51 -28.33 -11.20
C TYR A 174 16.23 -27.67 -10.69
N PRO A 175 15.99 -27.68 -9.37
CA PRO A 175 14.83 -27.02 -8.78
C PRO A 175 14.90 -25.52 -9.02
N ILE A 176 13.76 -24.92 -9.34
CA ILE A 176 13.63 -23.47 -9.45
C ILE A 176 13.90 -22.86 -8.07
N PRO A 177 14.73 -21.80 -7.96
CA PRO A 177 14.95 -21.11 -6.70
C PRO A 177 13.64 -20.73 -5.99
N GLU A 178 13.47 -21.21 -4.76
CA GLU A 178 12.28 -20.98 -3.95
C GLU A 178 12.47 -19.81 -2.97
N LEU A 179 11.36 -19.28 -2.47
CA LEU A 179 11.32 -18.36 -1.34
C LEU A 179 10.31 -18.86 -0.32
N ASP A 180 10.76 -19.06 0.91
CA ASP A 180 9.85 -19.40 2.00
C ASP A 180 8.96 -18.20 2.37
N PRO A 181 7.65 -18.40 2.54
CA PRO A 181 6.78 -17.37 3.07
C PRO A 181 7.19 -17.07 4.52
N GLY A 182 7.55 -15.81 4.77
CA GLY A 182 7.92 -15.35 6.11
C GLY A 182 6.72 -15.34 7.06
N ALA A 183 6.97 -15.34 8.37
CA ALA A 183 5.92 -15.18 9.36
C ALA A 183 5.32 -13.77 9.32
N ILE A 184 4.00 -13.69 9.50
CA ILE A 184 3.29 -12.41 9.66
C ILE A 184 3.28 -12.07 11.15
N ASP A 185 3.96 -10.99 11.53
CA ASP A 185 3.94 -10.45 12.89
C ASP A 185 2.72 -9.53 13.14
N GLU A 186 2.58 -9.02 14.35
CA GLU A 186 1.48 -8.14 14.74
C GLU A 186 1.49 -6.79 13.99
N VAL A 187 2.68 -6.23 13.76
CA VAL A 187 2.85 -4.96 13.04
C VAL A 187 2.32 -5.09 11.61
N ASN A 188 2.76 -6.12 10.89
CA ASN A 188 2.30 -6.41 9.53
C ASN A 188 0.82 -6.79 9.50
N SER A 189 0.32 -7.54 10.50
CA SER A 189 -1.11 -7.84 10.63
C SER A 189 -1.96 -6.57 10.71
N ARG A 190 -1.58 -5.62 11.58
CA ARG A 190 -2.27 -4.33 11.73
C ARG A 190 -2.21 -3.47 10.47
N ILE A 191 -1.07 -3.45 9.78
CA ILE A 191 -0.94 -2.80 8.46
C ILE A 191 -1.92 -3.46 7.46
N GLY A 192 -1.95 -4.79 7.41
CA GLY A 192 -2.83 -5.55 6.54
C GLY A 192 -4.32 -5.24 6.78
N GLU A 193 -4.74 -5.17 8.04
CA GLU A 193 -6.09 -4.75 8.43
C GLU A 193 -6.42 -3.32 7.98
N ASN A 194 -5.51 -2.36 8.22
CA ASN A 194 -5.70 -0.96 7.83
C ASN A 194 -5.87 -0.82 6.31
N ILE A 195 -5.14 -1.63 5.52
CA ILE A 195 -5.26 -1.66 4.05
C ILE A 195 -6.54 -2.36 3.61
N ALA A 196 -6.95 -3.45 4.28
CA ALA A 196 -8.15 -4.21 3.95
C ALA A 196 -9.43 -3.36 4.01
N GLU A 197 -9.46 -2.34 4.89
CA GLU A 197 -10.56 -1.34 4.94
C GLU A 197 -10.67 -0.48 3.68
N LEU A 198 -9.57 -0.29 2.94
CA LEU A 198 -9.53 0.48 1.70
C LEU A 198 -9.91 -0.36 0.47
N ILE A 199 -9.86 -1.69 0.59
CA ILE A 199 -10.16 -2.62 -0.50
C ILE A 199 -11.67 -2.87 -0.54
N GLU A 200 -12.28 -2.55 -1.68
CA GLU A 200 -13.70 -2.80 -1.94
C GLU A 200 -13.87 -4.12 -2.69
N ASP A 201 -15.07 -4.70 -2.63
CA ASP A 201 -15.44 -5.78 -3.55
C ASP A 201 -15.31 -5.31 -5.01
N GLY A 202 -14.87 -6.22 -5.86
CA GLY A 202 -14.59 -5.93 -7.26
C GLY A 202 -13.26 -5.23 -7.54
N SER A 203 -12.46 -4.88 -6.53
CA SER A 203 -11.16 -4.22 -6.72
C SER A 203 -10.17 -5.10 -7.49
N VAL A 204 -9.28 -4.47 -8.25
CA VAL A 204 -8.19 -5.13 -8.98
C VAL A 204 -6.88 -4.89 -8.25
N LEU A 205 -6.27 -5.96 -7.74
CA LEU A 205 -5.12 -5.87 -6.86
C LEU A 205 -3.81 -5.89 -7.64
N GLN A 206 -2.90 -5.01 -7.26
CA GLN A 206 -1.45 -5.17 -7.40
C GLN A 206 -0.83 -5.19 -6.01
N MET A 207 0.10 -6.12 -5.80
CA MET A 207 0.94 -6.16 -4.61
C MET A 207 2.28 -6.83 -4.91
N GLY A 208 3.28 -6.58 -4.07
CA GLY A 208 4.58 -7.27 -4.12
C GLY A 208 4.59 -8.55 -3.28
N ILE A 209 5.79 -8.92 -2.81
CA ILE A 209 6.04 -10.02 -1.88
C ILE A 209 6.32 -9.51 -0.46
N GLY A 210 6.16 -10.40 0.53
CA GLY A 210 6.59 -10.19 1.91
C GLY A 210 5.44 -10.10 2.89
N ALA A 211 5.78 -9.87 4.16
CA ALA A 211 4.83 -9.96 5.27
C ALA A 211 3.64 -8.99 5.16
N ILE A 212 3.82 -7.79 4.58
CA ILE A 212 2.72 -6.83 4.38
C ILE A 212 1.71 -7.33 3.33
N PRO A 213 2.09 -7.65 2.08
CA PRO A 213 1.17 -8.28 1.12
C PRO A 213 0.45 -9.51 1.67
N ASP A 214 1.16 -10.42 2.35
CA ASP A 214 0.56 -11.63 2.92
C ASP A 214 -0.46 -11.30 4.04
N ALA A 215 -0.16 -10.30 4.87
CA ALA A 215 -1.12 -9.79 5.87
C ALA A 215 -2.37 -9.18 5.22
N VAL A 216 -2.21 -8.43 4.13
CA VAL A 216 -3.36 -7.88 3.38
C VAL A 216 -4.22 -9.02 2.85
N LEU A 217 -3.62 -10.01 2.18
CA LEU A 217 -4.34 -11.15 1.59
C LEU A 217 -5.12 -11.94 2.64
N LYS A 218 -4.53 -12.16 3.83
CA LYS A 218 -5.21 -12.79 4.97
C LYS A 218 -6.43 -11.98 5.42
N SER A 219 -6.30 -10.65 5.49
CA SER A 219 -7.34 -9.74 5.97
C SER A 219 -8.49 -9.50 4.98
N ILE A 220 -8.36 -9.93 3.72
CA ILE A 220 -9.40 -9.74 2.68
C ILE A 220 -10.10 -11.03 2.22
N SER A 221 -9.92 -12.14 2.94
CA SER A 221 -10.58 -13.43 2.64
C SER A 221 -12.12 -13.37 2.60
N HIS A 222 -12.72 -12.36 3.24
CA HIS A 222 -14.16 -12.12 3.24
C HIS A 222 -14.66 -11.28 2.05
N LYS A 223 -13.77 -10.68 1.25
CA LYS A 223 -14.13 -9.88 0.06
C LYS A 223 -14.62 -10.76 -1.09
N ARG A 224 -15.20 -10.14 -2.11
CA ARG A 224 -15.82 -10.82 -3.25
C ARG A 224 -15.40 -10.22 -4.59
N ASN A 225 -15.34 -11.07 -5.60
CA ASN A 225 -15.14 -10.71 -7.01
C ASN A 225 -13.88 -9.88 -7.28
N LEU A 226 -12.81 -10.12 -6.52
CA LEU A 226 -11.55 -9.41 -6.72
C LEU A 226 -10.91 -9.81 -8.06
N GLY A 227 -10.11 -8.91 -8.62
CA GLY A 227 -9.25 -9.15 -9.77
C GLY A 227 -7.78 -8.96 -9.43
N VAL A 228 -6.89 -9.41 -10.32
CA VAL A 228 -5.45 -9.28 -10.19
C VAL A 228 -4.84 -8.81 -11.50
N HIS A 229 -4.15 -7.68 -11.42
CA HIS A 229 -3.27 -7.13 -12.45
C HIS A 229 -2.05 -6.63 -11.70
N THR A 230 -0.99 -7.42 -11.67
CA THR A 230 0.17 -7.16 -10.80
C THR A 230 1.47 -7.29 -11.58
N GLU A 231 2.53 -6.67 -11.06
CA GLU A 231 3.90 -6.96 -11.51
C GLU A 231 4.25 -8.41 -11.19
N MET A 232 3.96 -8.83 -9.95
CA MET A 232 4.28 -10.17 -9.47
C MET A 232 3.31 -10.64 -8.38
N PHE A 233 3.28 -11.94 -8.09
CA PHE A 233 2.62 -12.49 -6.89
C PHE A 233 3.35 -13.72 -6.32
N SER A 234 2.98 -14.07 -5.09
CA SER A 234 3.52 -15.21 -4.31
C SER A 234 2.41 -16.16 -3.85
N ASP A 235 2.78 -17.16 -3.06
CA ASP A 235 1.91 -18.21 -2.50
C ASP A 235 0.61 -17.70 -1.87
N GLY A 236 0.65 -16.53 -1.21
CA GLY A 236 -0.50 -15.97 -0.49
C GLY A 236 -1.73 -15.73 -1.38
N LEU A 237 -1.56 -15.61 -2.70
CA LEU A 237 -2.67 -15.38 -3.64
C LEU A 237 -3.47 -16.66 -3.92
N ILE A 238 -2.81 -17.82 -3.85
CA ILE A 238 -3.36 -19.11 -4.28
C ILE A 238 -4.67 -19.44 -3.54
N PRO A 239 -4.75 -19.37 -2.19
CA PRO A 239 -5.98 -19.70 -1.47
C PRO A 239 -7.16 -18.78 -1.84
N LEU A 240 -6.90 -17.52 -2.20
CA LEU A 240 -7.95 -16.57 -2.58
C LEU A 240 -8.48 -16.84 -4.00
N ILE A 241 -7.64 -17.37 -4.89
CA ILE A 241 -8.08 -17.84 -6.21
C ILE A 241 -8.90 -19.14 -6.05
N GLU A 242 -8.37 -20.12 -5.30
CA GLU A 242 -9.02 -21.41 -5.06
C GLU A 242 -10.39 -21.28 -4.36
N SER A 243 -10.52 -20.33 -3.42
CA SER A 243 -11.77 -20.06 -2.70
C SER A 243 -12.76 -19.16 -3.46
N GLY A 244 -12.41 -18.68 -4.66
CA GLY A 244 -13.28 -17.81 -5.47
C GLY A 244 -13.42 -16.37 -4.95
N VAL A 245 -12.58 -15.94 -4.01
CA VAL A 245 -12.46 -14.52 -3.61
C VAL A 245 -11.94 -13.71 -4.79
N ILE A 246 -10.93 -14.24 -5.48
CA ILE A 246 -10.38 -13.68 -6.73
C ILE A 246 -11.00 -14.44 -7.91
N THR A 247 -11.79 -13.72 -8.70
CA THR A 247 -12.47 -14.29 -9.89
C THR A 247 -12.04 -13.62 -11.18
N ASN A 248 -11.41 -12.44 -11.11
CA ASN A 248 -11.03 -11.61 -12.25
C ASN A 248 -12.20 -11.19 -13.16
N GLN A 249 -13.45 -11.35 -12.71
CA GLN A 249 -14.64 -11.07 -13.54
C GLN A 249 -14.98 -9.59 -13.66
N THR A 250 -14.50 -8.76 -12.74
CA THR A 250 -14.68 -7.30 -12.76
C THR A 250 -13.64 -6.56 -13.61
N LYS A 251 -12.56 -7.24 -14.01
CA LYS A 251 -11.53 -6.65 -14.88
C LYS A 251 -12.10 -6.30 -16.25
N LYS A 252 -11.64 -5.18 -16.81
CA LYS A 252 -12.01 -4.73 -18.17
C LYS A 252 -11.10 -5.34 -19.23
N ILE A 253 -9.82 -5.51 -18.90
CA ILE A 253 -8.84 -6.20 -19.73
C ILE A 253 -8.51 -7.56 -19.11
N LEU A 254 -8.22 -8.56 -19.94
CA LEU A 254 -7.86 -9.92 -19.50
C LEU A 254 -8.86 -10.47 -18.46
N LYS A 255 -10.16 -10.31 -18.77
CA LYS A 255 -11.26 -10.74 -17.90
C LYS A 255 -11.17 -12.25 -17.63
N GLY A 256 -11.35 -12.63 -16.37
CA GLY A 256 -11.25 -14.03 -15.94
C GLY A 256 -9.82 -14.58 -15.90
N ARG A 257 -8.80 -13.73 -16.01
CA ARG A 257 -7.38 -14.10 -15.95
C ARG A 257 -6.64 -13.27 -14.90
N THR A 258 -5.86 -13.96 -14.06
CA THR A 258 -4.85 -13.36 -13.19
C THR A 258 -3.66 -12.98 -14.08
N MET A 259 -3.38 -11.69 -14.19
CA MET A 259 -2.27 -11.19 -15.00
C MET A 259 -1.08 -10.85 -14.10
N THR A 260 0.10 -11.35 -14.47
CA THR A 260 1.37 -11.05 -13.81
C THR A 260 2.51 -10.83 -14.82
N SER A 261 3.63 -10.27 -14.39
CA SER A 261 4.86 -10.20 -15.20
C SER A 261 5.86 -11.30 -14.86
N PHE A 262 5.92 -11.70 -13.59
CA PHE A 262 6.71 -12.82 -13.07
C PHE A 262 6.09 -13.36 -11.77
N VAL A 263 6.62 -14.47 -11.25
CA VAL A 263 6.25 -15.02 -9.93
C VAL A 263 7.49 -15.45 -9.16
N ARG A 264 7.37 -15.43 -7.83
CA ARG A 264 8.40 -15.93 -6.90
C ARG A 264 7.72 -16.46 -5.65
N GLY A 265 8.09 -17.65 -5.22
CA GLY A 265 7.49 -18.30 -4.07
C GLY A 265 7.99 -19.72 -3.90
N SER A 266 7.16 -20.59 -3.34
CA SER A 266 7.49 -22.01 -3.14
C SER A 266 7.25 -22.85 -4.39
N LYS A 267 7.65 -24.12 -4.34
CA LYS A 267 7.28 -25.12 -5.35
C LYS A 267 5.77 -25.18 -5.60
N ARG A 268 4.92 -24.98 -4.57
CA ARG A 268 3.46 -24.97 -4.73
C ARG A 268 3.02 -23.90 -5.72
N LEU A 269 3.63 -22.72 -5.67
CA LEU A 269 3.33 -21.64 -6.61
C LEU A 269 3.75 -22.01 -8.03
N TYR A 270 4.93 -22.61 -8.20
CA TYR A 270 5.43 -23.02 -9.51
C TYR A 270 4.56 -24.12 -10.13
N ASP A 271 4.13 -25.10 -9.34
CA ASP A 271 3.17 -26.12 -9.76
C ASP A 271 1.81 -25.49 -10.11
N PHE A 272 1.35 -24.52 -9.32
CA PHE A 272 0.07 -23.84 -9.55
C PHE A 272 0.01 -23.06 -10.88
N VAL A 273 1.11 -22.44 -11.30
CA VAL A 273 1.15 -21.67 -12.57
C VAL A 273 1.47 -22.53 -13.80
N HIS A 274 1.93 -23.78 -13.61
CA HIS A 274 2.23 -24.70 -14.70
C HIS A 274 0.97 -25.06 -15.48
N GLU A 275 0.91 -24.70 -16.77
CA GLU A 275 -0.19 -24.97 -17.70
C GLU A 275 -1.58 -24.56 -17.17
N ASN A 276 -1.63 -23.55 -16.30
CA ASN A 276 -2.87 -23.07 -15.70
C ASN A 276 -3.50 -21.95 -16.54
N PRO A 277 -4.64 -22.18 -17.23
CA PRO A 277 -5.26 -21.20 -18.12
C PRO A 277 -5.84 -19.98 -17.39
N LEU A 278 -5.87 -19.99 -16.06
CA LEU A 278 -6.33 -18.85 -15.26
C LEU A 278 -5.23 -17.81 -15.03
N VAL A 279 -3.95 -18.14 -15.29
CA VAL A 279 -2.80 -17.26 -15.04
C VAL A 279 -2.07 -16.99 -16.35
N GLU A 280 -1.87 -15.71 -16.66
CA GLU A 280 -1.14 -15.29 -17.85
C GLU A 280 -0.02 -14.31 -17.50
N PHE A 281 1.13 -14.50 -18.15
CA PHE A 281 2.34 -13.74 -17.95
C PHE A 281 2.59 -12.78 -19.12
N TYR A 282 2.90 -11.53 -18.83
CA TYR A 282 3.13 -10.48 -19.84
C TYR A 282 4.47 -9.76 -19.59
N PRO A 283 5.08 -9.16 -20.61
CA PRO A 283 6.30 -8.36 -20.41
C PRO A 283 6.01 -7.11 -19.60
N SER A 284 7.04 -6.54 -18.98
CA SER A 284 6.86 -5.46 -18.01
C SER A 284 6.36 -4.15 -18.64
N ASP A 285 6.66 -3.90 -19.90
CA ASP A 285 6.14 -2.77 -20.69
C ASP A 285 4.65 -2.89 -21.02
N TYR A 286 4.00 -4.03 -20.71
CA TYR A 286 2.56 -4.18 -20.73
C TYR A 286 1.99 -4.27 -19.31
N ALA A 287 2.57 -5.13 -18.47
CA ALA A 287 2.08 -5.37 -17.12
C ALA A 287 2.15 -4.11 -16.25
N ASN A 288 3.21 -3.31 -16.43
CA ASN A 288 3.48 -2.11 -15.66
C ASN A 288 3.11 -0.82 -16.40
N ASP A 289 2.56 -0.85 -17.61
CA ASP A 289 2.17 0.40 -18.28
C ASP A 289 1.01 1.08 -17.53
N PRO A 290 1.18 2.31 -16.99
CA PRO A 290 0.12 3.03 -16.30
C PRO A 290 -1.15 3.22 -17.14
N PHE A 291 -1.03 3.32 -18.47
CA PHE A 291 -2.15 3.43 -19.39
C PHE A 291 -2.91 2.12 -19.59
N ILE A 292 -2.26 0.96 -19.40
CA ILE A 292 -2.92 -0.34 -19.39
C ILE A 292 -3.55 -0.61 -18.03
N ILE A 293 -2.80 -0.37 -16.94
CA ILE A 293 -3.27 -0.55 -15.56
C ILE A 293 -4.58 0.22 -15.32
N SER A 294 -4.59 1.51 -15.70
CA SER A 294 -5.74 2.41 -15.49
C SER A 294 -6.99 2.07 -16.28
N GLN A 295 -6.91 1.13 -17.24
CA GLN A 295 -8.10 0.62 -17.93
C GLN A 295 -8.97 -0.22 -17.01
N ASN A 296 -8.43 -0.82 -15.95
CA ASN A 296 -9.25 -1.49 -14.95
C ASN A 296 -9.82 -0.46 -13.95
N ASP A 297 -11.05 -0.67 -13.49
CA ASP A 297 -11.64 0.13 -12.42
C ASP A 297 -11.16 -0.40 -11.05
N LYS A 298 -11.16 0.47 -10.03
CA LYS A 298 -10.81 0.13 -8.64
C LYS A 298 -9.48 -0.61 -8.51
N VAL A 299 -8.46 -0.17 -9.25
CA VAL A 299 -7.10 -0.71 -9.08
C VAL A 299 -6.57 -0.28 -7.72
N VAL A 300 -6.20 -1.24 -6.88
CA VAL A 300 -5.55 -1.02 -5.59
C VAL A 300 -4.10 -1.49 -5.70
N ALA A 301 -3.17 -0.54 -5.74
CA ALA A 301 -1.74 -0.79 -5.85
C ALA A 301 -1.07 -0.65 -4.49
N ILE A 302 -0.52 -1.75 -3.95
CA ILE A 302 0.05 -1.81 -2.61
C ILE A 302 1.55 -2.03 -2.72
N ASN A 303 2.32 -1.01 -2.32
CA ASN A 303 3.77 -1.01 -2.40
C ASN A 303 4.38 -0.64 -1.03
N SER A 304 5.66 -0.92 -0.84
CA SER A 304 6.38 -0.56 0.39
C SER A 304 7.44 0.51 0.14
N ALA A 305 7.89 1.17 1.19
CA ALA A 305 8.89 2.23 1.14
C ALA A 305 9.79 2.17 2.36
N LEU A 306 11.06 2.57 2.23
CA LEU A 306 12.02 2.65 3.33
C LEU A 306 11.71 3.84 4.25
N GLN A 307 11.40 5.00 3.67
CA GLN A 307 11.11 6.23 4.40
C GLN A 307 10.02 7.06 3.73
N VAL A 308 9.24 7.78 4.54
CA VAL A 308 8.33 8.83 4.09
C VAL A 308 8.62 10.10 4.89
N ASP A 309 8.90 11.22 4.21
CA ASP A 309 9.10 12.49 4.91
C ASP A 309 7.79 13.22 5.21
N LEU A 310 7.81 14.24 6.08
CA LEU A 310 6.62 14.98 6.50
C LEU A 310 5.94 15.81 5.40
N THR A 311 6.55 15.89 4.21
CA THR A 311 5.95 16.51 3.03
C THR A 311 5.30 15.49 2.08
N GLY A 312 5.53 14.20 2.32
CA GLY A 312 5.04 13.08 1.53
C GLY A 312 5.99 12.61 0.42
N GLN A 313 7.29 12.90 0.47
CA GLN A 313 8.26 12.22 -0.41
C GLN A 313 8.48 10.80 0.10
N ILE A 314 8.57 9.86 -0.83
CA ILE A 314 8.70 8.45 -0.53
C ILE A 314 10.03 7.94 -1.11
N CYS A 315 10.90 7.47 -0.23
CA CYS A 315 12.12 6.75 -0.59
C CYS A 315 11.90 5.26 -0.43
N ALA A 316 12.17 4.48 -1.48
CA ALA A 316 11.99 3.02 -1.47
C ALA A 316 13.22 2.23 -1.93
N ASP A 317 14.23 2.88 -2.53
CA ASP A 317 15.35 2.19 -3.17
C ASP A 317 16.70 2.34 -2.45
N SER A 318 16.80 3.23 -1.46
CA SER A 318 18.08 3.63 -0.88
C SER A 318 17.98 4.06 0.59
N ILE A 319 19.10 3.98 1.31
CA ILE A 319 19.25 4.45 2.68
C ILE A 319 20.32 5.53 2.69
N GLY A 320 19.89 6.79 2.59
CA GLY A 320 20.78 7.89 2.25
C GLY A 320 21.52 7.59 0.94
N LYS A 321 22.84 7.71 0.93
CA LYS A 321 23.68 7.47 -0.24
C LYS A 321 23.87 5.98 -0.61
N LYS A 322 23.36 5.05 0.19
CA LYS A 322 23.56 3.61 -0.03
C LYS A 322 22.36 3.03 -0.77
N PHE A 323 22.56 2.65 -2.02
CA PHE A 323 21.52 1.94 -2.78
C PHE A 323 21.23 0.57 -2.16
N TYR A 324 19.96 0.28 -1.97
CA TYR A 324 19.46 -0.92 -1.29
C TYR A 324 18.76 -1.86 -2.26
N SER A 325 17.94 -1.31 -3.16
CA SER A 325 17.15 -2.03 -4.16
C SER A 325 17.10 -1.23 -5.48
N GLY A 326 15.94 -1.02 -6.08
CA GLY A 326 15.79 -0.17 -7.27
C GLY A 326 14.40 0.45 -7.35
N ILE A 327 14.19 1.32 -8.32
CA ILE A 327 12.89 1.99 -8.56
C ILE A 327 11.78 0.97 -8.85
N GLY A 328 12.08 -0.04 -9.69
CA GLY A 328 11.13 -1.09 -10.09
C GLY A 328 9.87 -0.53 -10.74
N GLY A 329 8.74 -1.24 -10.57
CA GLY A 329 7.43 -0.81 -11.03
C GLY A 329 6.58 -0.03 -10.02
N GLN A 330 7.15 0.43 -8.91
CA GLN A 330 6.35 1.10 -7.88
C GLN A 330 5.60 2.31 -8.47
N VAL A 331 6.32 3.23 -9.11
CA VAL A 331 5.73 4.48 -9.65
C VAL A 331 4.74 4.18 -10.79
N ASP A 332 5.03 3.16 -11.59
CA ASP A 332 4.16 2.67 -12.66
C ASP A 332 2.76 2.33 -12.11
N PHE A 333 2.71 1.48 -11.08
CA PHE A 333 1.47 1.08 -10.43
C PHE A 333 0.83 2.20 -9.61
N MET A 334 1.62 3.06 -8.98
CA MET A 334 1.08 4.21 -8.25
C MET A 334 0.32 5.15 -9.20
N ARG A 335 0.87 5.44 -10.38
CA ARG A 335 0.22 6.27 -11.40
C ARG A 335 -0.94 5.56 -12.10
N GLY A 336 -0.79 4.27 -12.38
CA GLY A 336 -1.87 3.44 -12.94
C GLY A 336 -3.09 3.39 -12.03
N ALA A 337 -2.89 3.17 -10.73
CA ALA A 337 -3.95 3.18 -9.73
C ALA A 337 -4.56 4.58 -9.54
N ALA A 338 -3.74 5.64 -9.53
CA ALA A 338 -4.25 7.01 -9.41
C ALA A 338 -5.18 7.42 -10.58
N ARG A 339 -4.94 6.87 -11.77
CA ARG A 339 -5.74 7.11 -12.98
C ARG A 339 -6.94 6.17 -13.13
N SER A 340 -6.91 5.03 -12.45
CA SER A 340 -8.03 4.08 -12.42
C SER A 340 -9.24 4.70 -11.74
N LYS A 341 -10.45 4.49 -12.29
CA LYS A 341 -11.69 4.97 -11.68
C LYS A 341 -11.90 4.30 -10.32
N GLY A 342 -11.82 5.09 -9.24
CA GLY A 342 -11.92 4.58 -7.86
C GLY A 342 -10.66 3.83 -7.39
N GLY A 343 -9.55 3.96 -8.11
CA GLY A 343 -8.28 3.33 -7.77
C GLY A 343 -7.60 3.98 -6.57
N LYS A 344 -6.75 3.20 -5.90
CA LYS A 344 -6.11 3.56 -4.63
C LYS A 344 -4.63 3.18 -4.68
N PRO A 345 -3.72 4.16 -4.88
CA PRO A 345 -2.29 3.95 -4.75
C PRO A 345 -1.87 4.04 -3.28
N ILE A 346 -1.30 2.96 -2.76
CA ILE A 346 -1.00 2.76 -1.34
C ILE A 346 0.49 2.47 -1.15
N ILE A 347 1.12 3.24 -0.26
CA ILE A 347 2.44 2.95 0.31
C ILE A 347 2.27 2.48 1.75
N ALA A 348 2.82 1.32 2.05
CA ALA A 348 2.71 0.67 3.35
C ALA A 348 4.08 0.38 3.95
N LEU A 349 4.28 0.77 5.20
CA LEU A 349 5.53 0.55 5.93
C LEU A 349 5.27 0.49 7.44
N PRO A 350 5.98 -0.35 8.20
CA PRO A 350 6.10 -0.18 9.64
C PRO A 350 6.49 1.25 9.98
N ALA A 351 5.97 1.81 11.06
CA ALA A 351 6.33 3.17 11.47
C ALA A 351 7.78 3.28 11.94
N THR A 352 8.43 2.16 12.28
CA THR A 352 9.82 2.10 12.77
C THR A 352 10.66 1.01 12.07
N ALA A 353 11.97 1.03 12.34
CA ALA A 353 12.97 0.03 11.98
C ALA A 353 13.96 -0.16 13.12
N LYS A 354 14.80 -1.21 13.04
CA LYS A 354 15.80 -1.58 14.07
C LYS A 354 15.19 -1.64 15.47
N ASP A 355 14.23 -2.54 15.65
CA ASP A 355 13.58 -2.79 16.94
C ASP A 355 12.99 -1.52 17.59
N GLY A 356 12.34 -0.67 16.78
CA GLY A 356 11.69 0.55 17.26
C GLY A 356 12.60 1.77 17.36
N THR A 357 13.91 1.64 17.19
CA THR A 357 14.87 2.74 17.46
C THR A 357 14.97 3.78 16.35
N ILE A 358 14.49 3.48 15.13
CA ILE A 358 14.54 4.40 13.99
C ILE A 358 13.13 4.61 13.44
N SER A 359 12.66 5.86 13.39
CA SER A 359 11.41 6.19 12.69
C SER A 359 11.55 6.07 11.18
N ARG A 360 10.50 5.57 10.51
CA ARG A 360 10.37 5.54 9.05
C ARG A 360 9.47 6.64 8.50
N ILE A 361 8.69 7.29 9.37
CA ILE A 361 8.13 8.62 9.12
C ILE A 361 9.14 9.64 9.63
N VAL A 362 9.80 10.36 8.72
CA VAL A 362 10.98 11.18 9.06
C VAL A 362 10.72 12.67 8.82
N PRO A 363 11.41 13.58 9.53
CA PRO A 363 11.32 15.01 9.26
C PRO A 363 11.65 15.33 7.79
N GLU A 364 12.79 14.78 7.33
CA GLU A 364 13.33 14.89 5.98
C GLU A 364 13.92 13.54 5.59
N LEU A 365 13.91 13.22 4.30
CA LEU A 365 14.60 12.03 3.81
C LEU A 365 16.10 12.13 4.12
N PHE A 366 16.75 10.99 4.36
CA PHE A 366 18.18 10.96 4.64
C PHE A 366 18.98 11.59 3.50
N SER A 367 20.05 12.32 3.83
CA SER A 367 20.88 12.99 2.82
C SER A 367 21.38 12.00 1.76
N GLY A 368 21.05 12.29 0.50
CA GLY A 368 21.37 11.46 -0.65
C GLY A 368 20.37 10.34 -0.96
N ALA A 369 19.28 10.21 -0.21
CA ALA A 369 18.23 9.24 -0.49
C ALA A 369 17.50 9.56 -1.81
N GLY A 370 17.24 8.51 -2.60
CA GLY A 370 16.48 8.58 -3.83
C GLY A 370 14.98 8.71 -3.58
N VAL A 371 14.37 9.80 -4.06
CA VAL A 371 12.92 9.91 -4.12
C VAL A 371 12.42 8.99 -5.23
N VAL A 372 11.75 7.90 -4.86
CA VAL A 372 11.15 6.97 -5.82
C VAL A 372 9.77 7.49 -6.20
N THR A 373 8.90 7.72 -5.21
CA THR A 373 7.56 8.30 -5.44
C THR A 373 7.54 9.75 -4.93
N SER A 374 7.21 10.68 -5.83
CA SER A 374 7.24 12.12 -5.54
C SER A 374 6.10 12.55 -4.61
N ARG A 375 6.20 13.75 -4.02
CA ARG A 375 5.11 14.38 -3.25
C ARG A 375 3.81 14.47 -4.06
N GLY A 376 3.92 14.65 -5.38
CA GLY A 376 2.78 14.79 -6.29
C GLY A 376 2.06 13.48 -6.56
N ASP A 377 2.78 12.36 -6.49
CA ASP A 377 2.23 11.01 -6.73
C ASP A 377 1.68 10.35 -5.44
N ALA A 378 1.98 10.90 -4.26
CA ALA A 378 1.59 10.31 -2.97
C ALA A 378 0.08 10.46 -2.66
N HIS A 379 -0.62 9.32 -2.47
CA HIS A 379 -2.03 9.28 -2.06
C HIS A 379 -2.20 8.71 -0.65
N TYR A 380 -2.09 7.39 -0.47
CA TYR A 380 -2.30 6.74 0.83
C TYR A 380 -0.96 6.26 1.39
N ILE A 381 -0.66 6.67 2.63
CA ILE A 381 0.44 6.12 3.43
C ILE A 381 -0.17 5.35 4.60
N VAL A 382 0.29 4.12 4.82
CA VAL A 382 -0.26 3.23 5.84
C VAL A 382 0.85 2.67 6.72
N THR A 383 0.65 2.79 8.03
CA THR A 383 1.45 2.12 9.07
C THR A 383 0.54 1.26 9.93
N GLU A 384 1.08 0.58 10.93
CA GLU A 384 0.32 -0.14 11.95
C GLU A 384 -0.59 0.81 12.76
N PHE A 385 -0.30 2.11 12.79
CA PHE A 385 -1.07 3.13 13.52
C PHE A 385 -2.22 3.75 12.73
N GLY A 386 -2.34 3.49 11.43
CA GLY A 386 -3.49 3.90 10.63
C GLY A 386 -3.13 4.34 9.22
N VAL A 387 -4.07 5.09 8.62
CA VAL A 387 -4.00 5.55 7.23
C VAL A 387 -3.92 7.09 7.18
N ALA A 388 -2.95 7.60 6.44
CA ALA A 388 -2.82 9.01 6.06
C ALA A 388 -3.11 9.16 4.57
N TYR A 389 -4.12 9.97 4.23
CA TYR A 389 -4.39 10.36 2.84
C TYR A 389 -3.78 11.74 2.56
N LEU A 390 -3.01 11.90 1.48
CA LEU A 390 -2.18 13.08 1.19
C LEU A 390 -2.54 13.81 -0.12
N HIS A 391 -3.28 13.17 -1.03
CA HIS A 391 -3.61 13.77 -2.31
C HIS A 391 -4.53 14.99 -2.13
N GLY A 392 -4.20 16.09 -2.81
CA GLY A 392 -4.90 17.38 -2.68
C GLY A 392 -4.64 18.14 -1.37
N LYS A 393 -3.88 17.60 -0.41
CA LYS A 393 -3.60 18.25 0.88
C LYS A 393 -2.38 19.16 0.85
N SER A 394 -2.45 20.27 1.59
CA SER A 394 -1.31 21.16 1.83
C SER A 394 -0.22 20.49 2.67
N ILE A 395 1.00 21.05 2.66
CA ILE A 395 2.12 20.53 3.48
C ILE A 395 1.76 20.49 4.98
N ARG A 396 1.03 21.50 5.47
CA ARG A 396 0.50 21.53 6.83
C ARG A 396 -0.34 20.30 7.15
N GLU A 397 -1.34 20.02 6.31
CA GLU A 397 -2.26 18.91 6.52
C GLU A 397 -1.56 17.56 6.34
N ARG A 398 -0.63 17.44 5.38
CA ARG A 398 0.20 16.24 5.18
C ARG A 398 1.04 15.93 6.41
N ALA A 399 1.72 16.93 6.96
CA ALA A 399 2.53 16.78 8.16
C ALA A 399 1.69 16.26 9.33
N VAL A 400 0.52 16.84 9.58
CA VAL A 400 -0.38 16.40 10.68
C VAL A 400 -0.89 14.96 10.44
N GLU A 401 -1.26 14.61 9.21
CA GLU A 401 -1.68 13.24 8.87
C GLU A 401 -0.56 12.22 9.06
N LEU A 402 0.65 12.52 8.58
CA LEU A 402 1.81 11.63 8.68
C LEU A 402 2.25 11.44 10.13
N ILE A 403 2.30 12.51 10.93
CA ILE A 403 2.60 12.42 12.38
C ILE A 403 1.55 11.55 13.09
N SER A 404 0.28 11.62 12.68
CA SER A 404 -0.79 10.82 13.30
C SER A 404 -0.62 9.31 13.12
N ILE A 405 0.09 8.88 12.07
CA ILE A 405 0.40 7.48 11.79
C ILE A 405 1.86 7.11 12.10
N ALA A 406 2.66 8.04 12.62
CA ALA A 406 3.99 7.74 13.13
C ALA A 406 3.92 7.02 14.48
N HIS A 407 5.00 6.34 14.85
CA HIS A 407 5.12 5.69 16.15
C HIS A 407 5.10 6.74 17.28
N PRO A 408 4.35 6.52 18.38
CA PRO A 408 4.15 7.50 19.45
C PRO A 408 5.43 8.18 19.94
N ASP A 409 6.51 7.40 20.13
CA ASP A 409 7.81 7.88 20.62
C ASP A 409 8.43 9.00 19.76
N PHE A 410 8.11 9.06 18.47
CA PHE A 410 8.70 10.04 17.54
C PHE A 410 7.77 11.22 17.24
N ARG A 411 6.49 11.16 17.63
CA ARG A 411 5.49 12.20 17.25
C ARG A 411 5.86 13.59 17.75
N LYS A 412 6.44 13.67 18.95
CA LYS A 412 6.87 14.95 19.54
C LYS A 412 7.99 15.58 18.72
N GLU A 413 9.04 14.81 18.42
CA GLU A 413 10.17 15.28 17.61
C GLU A 413 9.71 15.74 16.22
N LEU A 414 8.84 14.97 15.56
CA LEU A 414 8.29 15.32 14.26
C LEU A 414 7.45 16.61 14.32
N LEU A 415 6.64 16.80 15.37
CA LEU A 415 5.86 18.01 15.60
C LEU A 415 6.76 19.23 15.82
N ASP A 416 7.79 19.09 16.66
CA ASP A 416 8.74 20.16 16.96
C ASP A 416 9.46 20.61 15.69
N PHE A 417 9.86 19.67 14.82
CA PHE A 417 10.43 19.98 13.51
C PHE A 417 9.49 20.80 12.62
N VAL A 418 8.22 20.40 12.48
CA VAL A 418 7.27 21.13 11.60
C VAL A 418 6.88 22.50 12.14
N LYS A 419 6.94 22.69 13.46
CA LYS A 419 6.81 24.02 14.08
C LYS A 419 8.02 24.89 13.80
N GLN A 420 9.22 24.34 13.94
CA GLN A 420 10.47 25.07 13.68
C GLN A 420 10.59 25.49 12.21
N THR A 421 10.21 24.62 11.29
CA THR A 421 10.19 24.88 9.83
C THR A 421 8.97 25.67 9.37
N LYS A 422 8.03 25.98 10.28
CA LYS A 422 6.79 26.75 10.02
C LYS A 422 5.88 26.11 8.98
N TYR A 423 5.92 24.78 8.84
CA TYR A 423 4.98 24.03 8.01
C TYR A 423 3.59 23.99 8.65
N VAL A 424 3.54 24.07 9.98
CA VAL A 424 2.31 24.15 10.77
C VAL A 424 2.27 25.41 11.61
N TYR A 425 1.11 25.71 12.20
CA TYR A 425 0.98 26.81 13.16
C TYR A 425 1.81 26.54 14.42
N PHE A 426 2.29 27.60 15.08
CA PHE A 426 3.10 27.47 16.30
C PHE A 426 2.36 26.72 17.42
N ASN A 427 1.04 26.89 17.49
CA ASN A 427 0.13 26.24 18.42
C ASN A 427 -0.41 24.90 17.88
N GLN A 428 0.13 24.34 16.78
CA GLN A 428 -0.34 23.07 16.24
C GLN A 428 -0.18 21.95 17.28
N GLN A 429 -1.20 21.10 17.37
CA GLN A 429 -1.30 19.94 18.23
C GLN A 429 -1.47 18.68 17.37
N VAL A 430 -0.97 17.56 17.90
CA VAL A 430 -1.16 16.21 17.37
C VAL A 430 -1.63 15.32 18.52
N LEU A 431 -1.97 14.07 18.21
CA LEU A 431 -2.51 13.15 19.22
C LEU A 431 -1.49 12.98 20.34
N ASN A 432 -1.87 13.36 21.56
CA ASN A 432 -1.04 13.16 22.74
C ASN A 432 -0.73 11.66 22.88
N PRO A 433 0.54 11.26 22.96
CA PRO A 433 0.93 9.85 23.07
C PRO A 433 0.37 9.14 24.31
N GLU A 434 -0.04 9.89 25.35
CA GLU A 434 -0.72 9.32 26.53
C GLU A 434 -2.13 8.78 26.24
N PHE A 435 -2.74 9.18 25.12
CA PHE A 435 -4.09 8.78 24.73
C PHE A 435 -4.06 7.79 23.58
N SER A 436 -4.78 6.69 23.75
CA SER A 436 -4.95 5.67 22.72
C SER A 436 -6.18 5.97 21.87
N TYR A 437 -6.00 6.00 20.54
CA TYR A 437 -7.10 6.14 19.60
C TYR A 437 -8.03 4.91 19.67
N PRO A 438 -9.34 5.07 19.93
CA PRO A 438 -10.24 3.93 20.12
C PRO A 438 -10.67 3.33 18.77
N LYS A 439 -9.75 2.58 18.13
CA LYS A 439 -9.94 1.96 16.81
C LYS A 439 -11.18 1.07 16.74
N GLN A 440 -11.57 0.43 17.83
CA GLN A 440 -12.78 -0.40 17.92
C GLN A 440 -14.10 0.36 17.67
N MET A 441 -14.08 1.69 17.69
CA MET A 441 -15.23 2.52 17.34
C MET A 441 -15.36 2.78 15.83
N GLU A 442 -14.37 2.38 15.04
CA GLU A 442 -14.41 2.48 13.59
C GLU A 442 -15.32 1.43 12.97
N SER A 443 -16.11 1.83 11.98
CA SER A 443 -17.00 0.91 11.24
C SER A 443 -17.56 1.57 9.98
N GLN A 444 -18.26 0.77 9.17
CA GLN A 444 -19.03 1.26 8.04
C GLN A 444 -20.53 1.12 8.32
N ILE A 445 -21.32 2.08 7.84
CA ILE A 445 -22.78 2.04 7.84
C ILE A 445 -23.29 2.27 6.42
N THR A 446 -24.39 1.62 6.05
CA THR A 446 -25.04 1.85 4.75
C THR A 446 -26.29 2.71 4.95
N VAL A 447 -26.36 3.82 4.23
CA VAL A 447 -27.49 4.75 4.28
C VAL A 447 -27.83 5.16 2.85
N GLN A 448 -29.07 4.92 2.40
CA GLN A 448 -29.53 5.25 1.04
C GLN A 448 -28.56 4.77 -0.05
N ASP A 449 -28.16 3.49 0.03
CA ASP A 449 -27.21 2.82 -0.87
C ASP A 449 -25.78 3.41 -0.89
N LYS A 450 -25.46 4.33 0.03
CA LYS A 450 -24.11 4.83 0.26
C LYS A 450 -23.46 4.16 1.47
N THR A 451 -22.26 3.65 1.29
CA THR A 451 -21.40 3.20 2.38
C THR A 451 -20.65 4.38 2.99
N LEU A 452 -20.91 4.67 4.26
CA LEU A 452 -20.32 5.78 5.02
C LEU A 452 -19.41 5.22 6.11
N ARG A 453 -18.29 5.90 6.39
CA ARG A 453 -17.37 5.51 7.47
C ARG A 453 -17.74 6.25 8.75
N VAL A 454 -17.83 5.54 9.86
CA VAL A 454 -18.02 6.12 11.20
C VAL A 454 -16.74 5.89 11.99
N ARG A 455 -16.14 6.96 12.53
CA ARG A 455 -14.96 6.84 13.38
C ARG A 455 -14.78 8.03 14.34
N PRO A 456 -14.01 7.86 15.42
CA PRO A 456 -13.61 8.97 16.28
C PRO A 456 -12.85 10.06 15.51
N LEU A 457 -13.04 11.32 15.88
CA LEU A 457 -12.24 12.43 15.36
C LEU A 457 -10.79 12.33 15.82
N LYS A 458 -9.87 12.74 14.94
CA LYS A 458 -8.44 12.84 15.19
C LYS A 458 -7.93 14.24 14.84
N PRO A 459 -6.74 14.66 15.31
CA PRO A 459 -6.23 16.02 15.07
C PRO A 459 -6.15 16.43 13.59
N ALA A 460 -5.94 15.48 12.69
CA ALA A 460 -5.93 15.73 11.25
C ALA A 460 -7.30 16.12 10.65
N ASP A 461 -8.39 15.97 11.42
CA ASP A 461 -9.75 16.33 10.98
C ASP A 461 -10.09 17.81 11.19
N GLU A 462 -9.15 18.63 11.68
CA GLU A 462 -9.35 20.05 11.96
C GLU A 462 -10.06 20.76 10.79
N ARG A 463 -9.53 20.61 9.58
CA ARG A 463 -10.10 21.26 8.38
C ARG A 463 -11.47 20.71 8.02
N LEU A 464 -11.66 19.39 8.10
CA LEU A 464 -12.94 18.74 7.82
C LEU A 464 -14.03 19.20 8.79
N LEU A 465 -13.68 19.40 10.06
CA LEU A 465 -14.61 19.91 11.07
C LEU A 465 -14.97 21.38 10.80
N GLN A 466 -14.00 22.21 10.37
CA GLN A 466 -14.27 23.58 9.95
C GLN A 466 -15.22 23.62 8.74
N ASP A 467 -14.92 22.86 7.70
CA ASP A 467 -15.75 22.81 6.49
C ASP A 467 -17.17 22.33 6.82
N PHE A 468 -17.30 21.34 7.72
CA PHE A 468 -18.60 20.89 8.21
C PHE A 468 -19.34 21.99 8.98
N PHE A 469 -18.67 22.71 9.89
CA PHE A 469 -19.28 23.85 10.60
C PHE A 469 -19.81 24.91 9.62
N TYR A 470 -19.00 25.30 8.63
CA TYR A 470 -19.36 26.31 7.64
C TYR A 470 -20.36 25.82 6.58
N SER A 471 -20.62 24.52 6.51
CA SER A 471 -21.68 23.96 5.65
C SER A 471 -23.09 24.17 6.19
N HIS A 472 -23.25 24.49 7.48
CA HIS A 472 -24.54 24.62 8.14
C HIS A 472 -25.16 26.00 7.97
N ASN A 473 -26.50 26.04 7.97
CA ASN A 473 -27.23 27.30 8.04
C ASN A 473 -27.21 27.91 9.46
N LEU A 474 -27.54 29.20 9.57
CA LEU A 474 -27.54 29.94 10.84
C LEU A 474 -28.43 29.28 11.90
N HIS A 475 -29.59 28.75 11.52
CA HIS A 475 -30.51 28.09 12.45
C HIS A 475 -29.89 26.84 13.09
N THR A 476 -29.18 26.02 12.30
CA THR A 476 -28.44 24.86 12.81
C THR A 476 -27.30 25.28 13.74
N ILE A 477 -26.54 26.32 13.39
CA ILE A 477 -25.45 26.84 14.24
C ILE A 477 -26.03 27.38 15.57
N GLN A 478 -27.12 28.15 15.51
CA GLN A 478 -27.80 28.67 16.69
C GLN A 478 -28.27 27.55 17.62
N ASN A 479 -28.96 26.53 17.09
CA ASN A 479 -29.44 25.42 17.90
C ASN A 479 -28.30 24.58 18.47
N ARG A 480 -27.22 24.38 17.71
CA ARG A 480 -26.11 23.50 18.12
C ARG A 480 -25.17 24.15 19.14
N TYR A 481 -24.97 25.46 19.03
CA TYR A 481 -23.99 26.22 19.80
C TYR A 481 -24.63 27.31 20.65
N LEU A 482 -25.96 27.28 20.81
CA LEU A 482 -26.77 28.25 21.56
C LEU A 482 -26.44 29.71 21.17
N GLY A 483 -26.20 29.94 19.86
CA GLY A 483 -25.85 31.25 19.30
C GLY A 483 -24.47 31.82 19.67
N SER A 484 -23.70 31.14 20.52
CA SER A 484 -22.42 31.65 21.06
C SER A 484 -21.25 31.63 20.08
N ILE A 485 -21.36 30.88 18.97
CA ILE A 485 -20.27 30.66 18.01
C ILE A 485 -20.65 31.18 16.63
N LYS A 486 -19.95 32.22 16.16
CA LYS A 486 -20.14 32.83 14.84
C LYS A 486 -19.12 32.38 13.78
N SER A 487 -18.01 31.80 14.22
CA SER A 487 -16.92 31.33 13.36
C SER A 487 -16.23 30.14 14.01
N MET A 488 -15.46 29.40 13.22
CA MET A 488 -14.64 28.29 13.68
C MET A 488 -13.15 28.57 13.41
N PRO A 489 -12.50 29.46 14.22
CA PRO A 489 -11.07 29.70 14.12
C PRO A 489 -10.27 28.41 14.32
N GLN A 490 -9.05 28.39 13.78
CA GLN A 490 -8.18 27.22 13.83
C GLN A 490 -7.98 26.68 15.26
N GLU A 491 -7.67 27.55 16.22
CA GLU A 491 -7.44 27.15 17.61
C GLU A 491 -8.66 26.44 18.22
N LYS A 492 -9.86 26.91 17.88
CA LYS A 492 -11.11 26.31 18.34
C LYS A 492 -11.36 24.96 17.68
N ALA A 493 -11.19 24.87 16.36
CA ALA A 493 -11.32 23.61 15.62
C ALA A 493 -10.35 22.57 16.17
N GLN A 494 -9.11 22.98 16.43
CA GLN A 494 -8.06 22.15 16.98
C GLN A 494 -8.43 21.60 18.36
N ASN A 495 -8.88 22.43 19.29
CA ASN A 495 -9.36 21.96 20.61
C ASN A 495 -10.54 20.99 20.49
N MET A 496 -11.33 21.09 19.42
CA MET A 496 -12.49 20.25 19.17
C MET A 496 -12.17 18.89 18.51
N VAL A 497 -10.93 18.67 18.05
CA VAL A 497 -10.45 17.41 17.44
C VAL A 497 -9.29 16.76 18.20
N ASN A 498 -8.62 17.49 19.11
CA ASN A 498 -7.63 16.94 20.03
C ASN A 498 -8.35 16.44 21.29
N LEU A 499 -8.65 15.14 21.29
CA LEU A 499 -9.48 14.49 22.28
C LEU A 499 -8.64 13.55 23.15
N ASP A 500 -9.00 13.42 24.43
CA ASP A 500 -8.42 12.41 25.33
C ASP A 500 -9.14 11.05 25.26
N TYR A 501 -10.23 10.98 24.47
CA TYR A 501 -11.08 9.81 24.28
C TYR A 501 -11.68 9.24 25.57
N LYS A 502 -11.57 9.96 26.69
CA LYS A 502 -12.11 9.59 27.99
C LYS A 502 -13.08 10.64 28.49
N ASN A 503 -12.59 11.85 28.79
CA ASN A 503 -13.43 12.97 29.24
C ASN A 503 -13.97 13.78 28.06
N THR A 504 -13.29 13.72 26.92
CA THR A 504 -13.66 14.39 25.68
C THR A 504 -13.65 13.39 24.55
N MET A 505 -14.79 13.21 23.88
CA MET A 505 -14.94 12.24 22.79
C MET A 505 -15.83 12.83 21.71
N ALA A 506 -15.49 12.58 20.45
CA ALA A 506 -16.32 12.93 19.31
C ALA A 506 -16.27 11.81 18.27
N LEU A 507 -17.45 11.37 17.84
CA LEU A 507 -17.67 10.38 16.80
C LEU A 507 -18.26 11.07 15.58
N ALA A 508 -17.69 10.82 14.41
CA ALA A 508 -18.13 11.46 13.17
C ALA A 508 -18.45 10.44 12.08
N VAL A 509 -19.38 10.81 11.21
CA VAL A 509 -19.71 10.09 9.98
C VAL A 509 -19.07 10.82 8.81
N PHE A 510 -18.36 10.07 7.98
CA PHE A 510 -17.63 10.54 6.82
C PHE A 510 -18.26 9.97 5.55
N ASP A 511 -18.67 10.87 4.66
CA ASP A 511 -18.95 10.54 3.26
C ASP A 511 -17.61 10.56 2.52
N PRO A 512 -17.20 9.46 1.85
CA PRO A 512 -15.92 9.40 1.16
C PRO A 512 -15.78 10.45 0.04
N GLY A 513 -16.88 10.90 -0.56
CA GLY A 513 -16.87 11.85 -1.68
C GLY A 513 -16.08 11.37 -2.91
N ASP A 514 -15.93 12.25 -3.91
CA ASP A 514 -15.19 11.94 -5.15
C ASP A 514 -13.67 12.18 -5.02
N PHE A 515 -13.24 13.12 -4.16
CA PHE A 515 -11.84 13.56 -4.06
C PHE A 515 -11.29 13.56 -2.62
N SER A 516 -12.14 13.88 -1.65
CA SER A 516 -11.79 13.88 -0.23
C SER A 516 -13.03 13.60 0.62
N ALA A 517 -12.80 12.93 1.74
CA ALA A 517 -13.86 12.64 2.70
C ALA A 517 -14.44 13.92 3.29
N LYS A 518 -15.75 13.93 3.54
CA LYS A 518 -16.47 15.04 4.18
C LYS A 518 -17.17 14.53 5.44
N ILE A 519 -17.08 15.31 6.51
CA ILE A 519 -17.91 15.05 7.70
C ILE A 519 -19.36 15.42 7.35
N ILE A 520 -20.29 14.51 7.64
CA ILE A 520 -21.72 14.72 7.44
C ILE A 520 -22.53 14.62 8.75
N GLY A 521 -21.89 14.20 9.84
CA GLY A 521 -22.49 14.21 11.16
C GLY A 521 -21.43 14.06 12.24
N VAL A 522 -21.63 14.72 13.38
CA VAL A 522 -20.76 14.65 14.56
C VAL A 522 -21.61 14.59 15.81
N ALA A 523 -21.38 13.58 16.65
CA ALA A 523 -21.78 13.58 18.05
C ALA A 523 -20.54 13.69 18.93
N ARG A 524 -20.65 14.37 20.06
CA ARG A 524 -19.56 14.50 21.03
C ARG A 524 -20.09 14.58 22.44
N TYR A 525 -19.29 14.13 23.40
CA TYR A 525 -19.50 14.43 24.81
C TYR A 525 -18.29 15.13 25.42
N HIS A 526 -18.53 15.91 26.47
CA HIS A 526 -17.54 16.49 27.35
C HIS A 526 -17.94 16.21 28.80
N ALA A 527 -17.02 15.69 29.61
CA ALA A 527 -17.22 15.46 31.03
C ALA A 527 -16.45 16.51 31.86
N HIS A 528 -17.05 16.96 32.95
CA HIS A 528 -16.34 17.77 33.93
C HIS A 528 -15.60 16.86 34.91
N LYS A 529 -14.38 17.27 35.31
CA LYS A 529 -13.57 16.48 36.23
C LYS A 529 -14.30 16.29 37.56
N GLY A 530 -14.40 15.03 37.99
CA GLY A 530 -15.01 14.65 39.28
C GLY A 530 -16.51 14.35 39.21
N GLU A 531 -17.14 14.50 38.06
CA GLU A 531 -18.56 14.17 37.86
C GLU A 531 -18.73 12.79 37.20
N ASP A 532 -19.81 12.08 37.55
CA ASP A 532 -20.24 10.83 36.90
C ASP A 532 -21.17 11.08 35.70
N ILE A 533 -21.27 12.33 35.27
CA ILE A 533 -22.11 12.80 34.18
C ILE A 533 -21.25 13.42 33.05
N CYS A 534 -21.66 13.19 31.80
CA CYS A 534 -21.09 13.88 30.65
C CYS A 534 -22.16 14.62 29.84
N GLU A 535 -21.79 15.76 29.26
CA GLU A 535 -22.66 16.55 28.40
C GLU A 535 -22.47 16.14 26.95
N MET A 536 -23.53 15.65 26.32
CA MET A 536 -23.54 15.17 24.94
C MET A 536 -24.28 16.13 24.00
N SER A 537 -23.81 16.17 22.76
CA SER A 537 -24.41 16.99 21.72
C SER A 537 -24.12 16.44 20.32
N VAL A 538 -25.09 16.58 19.41
CA VAL A 538 -25.04 15.99 18.06
C VAL A 538 -25.50 16.99 17.01
N VAL A 539 -24.89 16.92 15.82
CA VAL A 539 -25.30 17.66 14.64
C VAL A 539 -25.13 16.78 13.40
N VAL A 540 -26.08 16.89 12.47
CA VAL A 540 -26.07 16.17 11.18
C VAL A 540 -26.37 17.18 10.08
N ALA A 541 -25.61 17.09 8.99
CA ALA A 541 -25.79 17.87 7.78
C ALA A 541 -27.25 17.80 7.30
N GLU A 542 -27.78 18.95 6.90
CA GLU A 542 -29.20 19.18 6.61
C GLU A 542 -29.76 18.16 5.60
N ASN A 543 -28.99 17.87 4.54
CA ASN A 543 -29.32 16.92 3.49
C ASN A 543 -29.25 15.44 3.91
N TYR A 544 -28.67 15.13 5.08
CA TYR A 544 -28.58 13.78 5.64
C TYR A 544 -29.48 13.57 6.87
N ARG A 545 -30.34 14.54 7.19
CA ARG A 545 -31.31 14.42 8.31
C ARG A 545 -32.42 13.43 8.00
N LYS A 546 -33.04 12.90 9.06
CA LYS A 546 -34.12 11.89 9.01
C LYS A 546 -33.70 10.55 8.39
N GLN A 547 -32.40 10.29 8.28
CA GLN A 547 -31.84 9.03 7.78
C GLN A 547 -31.24 8.16 8.91
N GLY A 548 -31.60 8.43 10.17
CA GLY A 548 -31.12 7.65 11.33
C GLY A 548 -29.71 7.99 11.84
N LEU A 549 -28.90 8.75 11.09
CA LEU A 549 -27.51 9.07 11.46
C LEU A 549 -27.34 9.67 12.87
N ALA A 550 -28.19 10.63 13.24
CA ALA A 550 -28.11 11.25 14.56
C ALA A 550 -28.38 10.24 15.68
N ARG A 551 -29.32 9.31 15.47
CA ARG A 551 -29.67 8.27 16.43
C ARG A 551 -28.52 7.30 16.60
N GLU A 552 -27.92 6.88 15.48
CA GLU A 552 -26.79 5.96 15.46
C GLU A 552 -25.57 6.55 16.18
N LEU A 553 -25.24 7.81 15.89
CA LEU A 553 -24.13 8.52 16.55
C LEU A 553 -24.35 8.66 18.06
N VAL A 554 -25.53 9.10 18.48
CA VAL A 554 -25.87 9.28 19.90
C VAL A 554 -25.86 7.95 20.62
N LYS A 555 -26.45 6.90 20.05
CA LYS A 555 -26.48 5.55 20.63
C LYS A 555 -25.06 5.04 20.92
N ARG A 556 -24.19 5.03 19.91
CA ARG A 556 -22.81 4.55 20.05
C ARG A 556 -22.01 5.36 21.06
N LEU A 557 -22.19 6.67 21.02
CA LEU A 557 -21.46 7.56 21.92
C LEU A 557 -21.93 7.41 23.38
N THR A 558 -23.22 7.13 23.59
CA THR A 558 -23.80 6.80 24.90
C THR A 558 -23.25 5.48 25.43
N GLU A 559 -23.22 4.44 24.59
CA GLU A 559 -22.62 3.13 24.93
C GLU A 559 -21.14 3.28 25.28
N TYR A 560 -20.40 4.09 24.51
CA TYR A 560 -19.00 4.40 24.80
C TYR A 560 -18.82 5.14 26.12
N ALA A 561 -19.62 6.18 26.39
CA ALA A 561 -19.58 6.90 27.67
C ALA A 561 -19.85 5.97 28.86
N ARG A 562 -20.82 5.06 28.73
CA ARG A 562 -21.08 4.02 29.74
C ARG A 562 -19.87 3.11 29.95
N SER A 563 -19.21 2.67 28.86
CA SER A 563 -17.99 1.85 28.95
C SER A 563 -16.81 2.58 29.61
N MET A 564 -16.79 3.91 29.56
CA MET A 564 -15.80 4.75 30.25
C MET A 564 -16.15 5.01 31.73
N GLY A 565 -17.29 4.50 32.21
CA GLY A 565 -17.72 4.59 33.61
C GLY A 565 -18.66 5.75 33.93
N TYR A 566 -19.11 6.53 32.95
CA TYR A 566 -20.13 7.55 33.18
C TYR A 566 -21.49 6.93 33.43
N LYS A 567 -22.20 7.41 34.45
CA LYS A 567 -23.52 6.93 34.83
C LYS A 567 -24.63 7.71 34.16
N LYS A 568 -24.37 8.97 33.83
CA LYS A 568 -25.37 9.89 33.29
C LYS A 568 -24.87 10.59 32.04
N VAL A 569 -25.79 10.88 31.13
CA VAL A 569 -25.56 11.77 30.00
C VAL A 569 -26.59 12.88 30.02
N ARG A 570 -26.16 14.14 30.02
CA ARG A 570 -27.04 15.30 29.85
C ARG A 570 -26.89 15.92 28.47
N SER A 571 -27.91 16.64 28.02
CA SER A 571 -27.85 17.49 26.83
C SER A 571 -28.70 18.74 27.05
N PHE A 572 -28.18 19.91 26.67
CA PHE A 572 -28.92 21.16 26.69
C PHE A 572 -29.52 21.46 25.32
N ALA A 573 -30.79 21.86 25.31
CA ALA A 573 -31.50 22.21 24.09
C ALA A 573 -32.48 23.36 24.32
N ALA A 574 -32.68 24.20 23.30
CA ALA A 574 -33.76 25.18 23.30
C ALA A 574 -35.12 24.48 23.46
N SER A 575 -36.04 25.08 24.22
CA SER A 575 -37.33 24.47 24.56
C SER A 575 -38.19 24.08 23.34
N GLU A 576 -37.98 24.76 22.22
CA GLU A 576 -38.70 24.55 20.96
C GLU A 576 -38.13 23.38 20.13
N ASN A 577 -36.95 22.84 20.47
CA ASN A 577 -36.30 21.77 19.74
C ASN A 577 -36.88 20.40 20.13
N ILE A 578 -38.11 20.11 19.69
CA ILE A 578 -38.78 18.83 19.97
C ILE A 578 -38.02 17.64 19.33
N GLY A 579 -37.27 17.90 18.25
CA GLY A 579 -36.50 16.88 17.53
C GLY A 579 -35.42 16.23 18.39
N ILE A 580 -34.62 17.01 19.12
CA ILE A 580 -33.56 16.47 19.98
C ILE A 580 -34.13 15.71 21.18
N ARG A 581 -35.29 16.14 21.72
CA ARG A 581 -35.99 15.41 22.79
C ARG A 581 -36.40 14.02 22.36
N ARG A 582 -37.07 13.90 21.19
CA ARG A 582 -37.45 12.60 20.61
C ARG A 582 -36.22 11.76 20.27
N LEU A 583 -35.14 12.38 19.79
CA LEU A 583 -33.90 11.69 19.48
C LEU A 583 -33.30 11.03 20.73
N LEU A 584 -33.11 11.81 21.80
CA LEU A 584 -32.52 11.33 23.05
C LEU A 584 -33.42 10.30 23.74
N GLN A 585 -34.74 10.49 23.71
CA GLN A 585 -35.67 9.47 24.23
C GLN A 585 -35.56 8.15 23.43
N SER A 586 -35.38 8.21 22.11
CA SER A 586 -35.30 7.01 21.25
C SER A 586 -34.05 6.15 21.43
N VAL A 587 -33.06 6.63 22.16
CA VAL A 587 -31.83 5.90 22.52
C VAL A 587 -31.81 5.46 23.98
N CYS A 588 -32.81 5.86 24.78
CA CYS A 588 -32.95 5.38 26.15
C CYS A 588 -33.41 3.91 26.16
N PRO A 589 -32.77 3.06 26.96
CA PRO A 589 -33.19 1.67 27.12
C PRO A 589 -34.49 1.53 27.93
N ASP A 590 -34.80 2.50 28.80
CA ASP A 590 -35.99 2.55 29.65
C ASP A 590 -36.47 4.01 29.76
N ASP A 591 -37.79 4.24 29.72
CA ASP A 591 -38.39 5.55 29.93
C ASP A 591 -38.13 6.06 31.37
N SER A 592 -37.93 5.16 32.34
CA SER A 592 -37.59 5.54 33.73
C SER A 592 -36.20 6.19 33.88
N ALA A 593 -35.31 5.96 32.91
CA ALA A 593 -33.97 6.53 32.84
C ALA A 593 -33.95 7.93 32.21
N PHE A 594 -35.08 8.44 31.71
CA PHE A 594 -35.15 9.69 30.96
C PHE A 594 -35.88 10.79 31.74
N SER A 595 -35.25 11.95 31.90
CA SER A 595 -35.92 13.12 32.48
C SER A 595 -35.63 14.40 31.71
N ILE A 596 -36.58 15.32 31.74
CA ILE A 596 -36.46 16.66 31.15
C ILE A 596 -36.73 17.69 32.24
N THR A 597 -35.76 18.55 32.50
CA THR A 597 -35.84 19.63 33.48
C THR A 597 -35.78 20.98 32.75
N PRO A 598 -36.71 21.92 32.97
CA PRO A 598 -36.59 23.27 32.44
C PRO A 598 -35.33 23.98 32.95
N SER A 599 -34.69 24.78 32.09
CA SER A 599 -33.55 25.63 32.47
C SER A 599 -33.76 27.06 31.95
N ALA A 600 -32.94 28.01 32.42
CA ALA A 600 -33.09 29.43 32.07
C ALA A 600 -33.09 29.70 30.55
N ASP A 601 -32.31 28.91 29.79
CA ASP A 601 -32.13 29.06 28.34
C ASP A 601 -32.76 27.92 27.53
N GLY A 602 -33.60 27.07 28.14
CA GLY A 602 -34.25 25.96 27.45
C GLY A 602 -34.66 24.80 28.35
N CYS A 603 -34.17 23.61 28.03
CA CYS A 603 -34.32 22.41 28.86
C CYS A 603 -33.02 21.59 28.93
N GLU A 604 -32.77 21.01 30.09
CA GLU A 604 -31.82 19.93 30.30
C GLU A 604 -32.54 18.60 30.07
N ILE A 605 -31.94 17.74 29.25
CA ILE A 605 -32.40 16.37 28.99
C ILE A 605 -31.37 15.44 29.60
N LEU A 606 -31.79 14.59 30.53
CA LEU A 606 -30.92 13.67 31.27
C LEU A 606 -31.27 12.22 30.92
N ILE A 607 -30.24 11.42 30.67
CA ILE A 607 -30.33 9.97 30.59
C ILE A 607 -29.48 9.36 31.71
N ASP A 608 -30.11 8.60 32.61
CA ASP A 608 -29.49 7.98 33.77
C ASP A 608 -29.44 6.46 33.61
N PHE A 609 -28.24 5.91 33.40
CA PHE A 609 -28.04 4.47 33.24
C PHE A 609 -27.62 3.76 34.53
N SER A 610 -27.69 4.44 35.69
CA SER A 610 -27.27 3.88 36.99
C SER A 610 -28.13 2.71 37.47
N GLY A 611 -29.36 2.56 36.95
CA GLY A 611 -30.30 1.49 37.31
C GLY A 611 -30.32 0.27 36.37
N GLY A 612 -29.57 0.27 35.27
CA GLY A 612 -29.54 -0.83 34.31
C GLY A 612 -28.46 -1.85 34.64
N ASN A 613 -28.85 -3.08 35.00
CA ASN A 613 -27.97 -4.18 35.37
C ASN A 613 -26.82 -4.46 34.36
N GLN A 614 -25.78 -5.09 34.94
CA GLN A 614 -24.52 -5.60 34.39
C GLN A 614 -24.63 -6.29 33.04
#